data_AF-A0A2T4VNS5-F1
#
_entry.id   AF-A0A2T4VNS5-F1
#
_cell.length_a   1.000
_cell.length_b   1.000
_cell.length_c   1.000
_cell.angle_alpha   90.00
_cell.angle_beta   90.00
_cell.angle_gamma   90.00
#
_symmetry.space_group_name_H-M   'P 1'
#
loop_
_entity.id
_entity.type
_entity.pdbx_description
1 polymer ?
#
loop_
_entity_poly.entity_id
_entity_poly.type
_entity_poly.pdbx_seq_one_letter_code
_entity_poly.pdbx_strand_id
1 'polypeptide(L)'
;MIREIHDHGGFPIIAHPYDDVDGNTTMRGQVLAEVLKTDLATRMPFSMEVINKEMEPQDRVSMTLWTQFLLQGARALPTFGRDAHSCNGENGADPVSDAGATVPYAKSLTMTGIVEALRAGRSYISTGAGVALWVRPVNPDPSMPHDPSDYRWMGSVVPLTLSGASRLWEVVVTVNAPVTRQLQVKVGRLGLSSETDLLNQTVSGTREIVIPLNVDRDLYVRAQLVDASGADKPINEAYSSPIWFDVPLP
;
A
#
# COMPACT_ATOMS: atom_id res chain seq x y z
N MET A 1 7.80 23.07 -5.69
CA MET A 1 6.92 22.01 -6.23
C MET A 1 6.07 21.31 -5.16
N ILE A 2 6.56 20.34 -4.36
CA ILE A 2 5.69 19.60 -3.39
C ILE A 2 4.95 20.53 -2.41
N ARG A 3 5.67 21.50 -1.81
CA ARG A 3 5.07 22.52 -0.95
C ARG A 3 4.00 23.34 -1.68
N GLU A 4 4.32 23.81 -2.87
CA GLU A 4 3.42 24.63 -3.69
C GLU A 4 2.14 23.87 -4.08
N ILE A 5 2.25 22.60 -4.47
CA ILE A 5 1.10 21.72 -4.72
C ILE A 5 0.22 21.63 -3.45
N HIS A 6 0.84 21.46 -2.29
CA HIS A 6 0.11 21.37 -1.02
C HIS A 6 -0.59 22.69 -0.66
N ASP A 7 0.11 23.82 -0.80
CA ASP A 7 -0.40 25.18 -0.53
C ASP A 7 -1.59 25.54 -1.43
N HIS A 8 -1.63 24.98 -2.65
CA HIS A 8 -2.76 25.10 -3.57
C HIS A 8 -3.85 24.02 -3.41
N GLY A 9 -3.81 23.23 -2.33
CA GLY A 9 -4.84 22.22 -2.06
C GLY A 9 -4.70 20.92 -2.87
N GLY A 10 -3.64 20.77 -3.64
CA GLY A 10 -3.34 19.56 -4.41
C GLY A 10 -2.74 18.43 -3.56
N PHE A 11 -2.64 17.26 -4.17
CA PHE A 11 -1.98 16.10 -3.59
C PHE A 11 -0.92 15.57 -4.57
N PRO A 12 0.37 15.66 -4.23
CA PRO A 12 1.44 15.31 -5.15
C PRO A 12 1.53 13.78 -5.33
N ILE A 13 1.64 13.35 -6.59
CA ILE A 13 1.89 11.96 -6.96
C ILE A 13 3.17 11.91 -7.81
N ILE A 14 4.12 11.07 -7.40
CA ILE A 14 5.28 10.72 -8.21
C ILE A 14 4.83 9.58 -9.13
N ALA A 15 4.53 9.93 -10.39
CA ALA A 15 4.10 8.96 -11.39
C ALA A 15 5.30 8.14 -11.92
N HIS A 16 5.09 6.83 -12.04
CA HIS A 16 5.98 5.82 -12.63
C HIS A 16 7.48 6.16 -12.53
N PRO A 17 8.04 6.26 -11.30
CA PRO A 17 9.38 6.80 -11.05
C PRO A 17 10.53 5.96 -11.65
N TYR A 18 10.22 4.80 -12.21
CA TYR A 18 11.18 3.94 -12.88
C TYR A 18 11.15 4.03 -14.41
N ASP A 19 10.09 4.57 -15.03
CA ASP A 19 9.78 4.36 -16.46
C ASP A 19 11.01 4.59 -17.36
N ASP A 20 11.43 3.51 -18.03
CA ASP A 20 12.72 3.39 -18.71
C ASP A 20 12.60 3.71 -20.20
N VAL A 21 11.64 4.55 -20.57
CA VAL A 21 11.29 4.84 -21.97
C VAL A 21 12.51 5.30 -22.79
N ASP A 22 13.54 5.85 -22.14
CA ASP A 22 14.74 6.40 -22.81
C ASP A 22 16.09 5.87 -22.29
N GLY A 23 16.15 4.81 -21.48
CA GLY A 23 17.40 4.27 -20.93
C GLY A 23 18.16 5.22 -19.99
N ASN A 24 17.52 6.31 -19.55
CA ASN A 24 18.13 7.40 -18.81
C ASN A 24 17.75 7.33 -17.33
N THR A 25 18.53 6.53 -16.59
CA THR A 25 18.36 6.27 -15.15
C THR A 25 18.60 7.49 -14.22
N THR A 26 18.86 8.67 -14.78
CA THR A 26 19.38 9.86 -14.10
C THR A 26 18.33 10.70 -13.38
N MET A 27 17.04 10.69 -13.79
CA MET A 27 15.96 11.36 -13.02
C MET A 27 15.73 10.73 -11.64
N ARG A 28 16.13 9.45 -11.48
CA ARG A 28 15.89 8.60 -10.29
C ARG A 28 16.52 9.14 -9.01
N GLY A 29 17.74 9.66 -9.09
CA GLY A 29 18.49 10.14 -7.92
C GLY A 29 18.14 11.57 -7.50
N GLN A 30 17.76 12.43 -8.44
CA GLN A 30 17.48 13.84 -8.15
C GLN A 30 16.12 14.03 -7.50
N VAL A 31 15.05 13.37 -7.99
CA VAL A 31 13.73 13.41 -7.34
C VAL A 31 13.80 12.77 -5.96
N LEU A 32 14.44 11.61 -5.84
CA LEU A 32 14.68 10.95 -4.55
C LEU A 32 15.46 11.85 -3.60
N ALA A 33 16.58 12.45 -4.05
CA ALA A 33 17.38 13.35 -3.24
C ALA A 33 16.61 14.61 -2.84
N GLU A 34 15.84 15.23 -3.73
CA GLU A 34 15.06 16.44 -3.41
C GLU A 34 13.89 16.16 -2.47
N VAL A 35 13.18 15.03 -2.65
CA VAL A 35 12.12 14.61 -1.72
C VAL A 35 12.72 14.30 -0.34
N LEU A 36 13.79 13.51 -0.28
CA LEU A 36 14.44 13.12 1.00
C LEU A 36 15.21 14.25 1.69
N LYS A 37 15.78 15.21 0.96
CA LYS A 37 16.50 16.36 1.55
C LYS A 37 15.57 17.33 2.26
N THR A 38 14.28 17.29 1.97
CA THR A 38 13.33 18.23 2.55
C THR A 38 12.60 17.58 3.72
N ASP A 39 12.57 18.26 4.86
CA ASP A 39 11.65 17.99 5.98
C ASP A 39 10.16 18.13 5.55
N LEU A 40 9.90 18.33 4.25
CA LEU A 40 8.57 18.37 3.67
C LEU A 40 8.04 16.96 3.37
N ALA A 41 8.89 15.99 3.03
CA ALA A 41 8.44 14.61 2.78
C ALA A 41 8.05 13.86 4.06
N THR A 42 8.64 14.24 5.20
CA THR A 42 8.28 13.78 6.54
C THR A 42 7.02 14.48 7.07
N ARG A 43 6.77 15.72 6.66
CA ARG A 43 5.64 16.54 7.15
C ARG A 43 4.38 16.46 6.28
N MET A 44 4.53 16.35 4.97
CA MET A 44 3.42 16.39 4.02
C MET A 44 3.29 15.05 3.28
N PRO A 45 2.09 14.46 3.27
CA PRO A 45 1.85 13.21 2.57
C PRO A 45 1.91 13.43 1.05
N PHE A 46 2.47 12.44 0.37
CA PHE A 46 2.49 12.34 -1.09
C PHE A 46 2.20 10.89 -1.47
N SER A 47 1.92 10.64 -2.74
CA SER A 47 1.86 9.28 -3.27
C SER A 47 2.97 9.02 -4.26
N MET A 48 3.31 7.75 -4.40
CA MET A 48 4.22 7.26 -5.40
C MET A 48 3.57 6.08 -6.10
N GLU A 49 3.55 6.16 -7.42
CA GLU A 49 3.13 5.04 -8.24
C GLU A 49 4.15 3.92 -8.09
N VAL A 50 3.75 2.85 -7.43
CA VAL A 50 4.58 1.67 -7.22
C VAL A 50 4.34 0.62 -8.30
N ILE A 51 3.22 0.73 -9.02
CA ILE A 51 2.82 -0.14 -10.13
C ILE A 51 2.16 0.71 -11.21
N ASN A 52 2.61 0.54 -12.46
CA ASN A 52 2.06 1.20 -13.63
C ASN A 52 1.55 0.17 -14.64
N LYS A 53 0.28 0.26 -15.05
CA LYS A 53 -0.40 -0.68 -15.96
C LYS A 53 -0.52 -2.10 -15.38
N GLU A 54 0.44 -2.96 -15.66
CA GLU A 54 0.52 -4.34 -15.17
C GLU A 54 1.75 -4.46 -14.29
N MET A 55 1.80 -5.50 -13.45
CA MET A 55 2.98 -5.71 -12.64
C MET A 55 4.16 -6.14 -13.51
N GLU A 56 5.13 -5.25 -13.68
CA GLU A 56 6.33 -5.51 -14.46
C GLU A 56 7.59 -5.57 -13.55
N PRO A 57 8.69 -6.21 -13.99
CA PRO A 57 9.91 -6.30 -13.18
C PRO A 57 10.45 -4.94 -12.69
N GLN A 58 10.26 -3.89 -13.47
CA GLN A 58 10.58 -2.50 -13.15
C GLN A 58 9.90 -1.95 -11.89
N ASP A 59 8.65 -2.35 -11.64
CA ASP A 59 7.86 -1.87 -10.50
C ASP A 59 8.50 -2.26 -9.17
N ARG A 60 9.38 -3.27 -9.17
CA ARG A 60 10.21 -3.63 -8.01
C ARG A 60 11.12 -2.50 -7.57
N VAL A 61 11.63 -1.70 -8.50
CA VAL A 61 12.45 -0.54 -8.15
C VAL A 61 11.59 0.55 -7.56
N SER A 62 10.40 0.80 -8.12
CA SER A 62 9.41 1.71 -7.53
C SER A 62 9.03 1.24 -6.11
N MET A 63 8.70 -0.03 -5.90
CA MET A 63 8.47 -0.56 -4.55
C MET A 63 9.65 -0.37 -3.60
N THR A 64 10.87 -0.66 -4.06
CA THR A 64 12.09 -0.55 -3.24
C THR A 64 12.28 0.90 -2.83
N LEU A 65 12.10 1.82 -3.76
CA LEU A 65 12.19 3.26 -3.54
C LEU A 65 11.10 3.75 -2.57
N TRP A 66 9.86 3.30 -2.73
CA TRP A 66 8.78 3.61 -1.81
C TRP A 66 9.06 3.08 -0.40
N THR A 67 9.55 1.85 -0.29
CA THR A 67 9.97 1.27 0.99
C THR A 67 11.08 2.11 1.64
N GLN A 68 12.08 2.54 0.86
CA GLN A 68 13.14 3.42 1.36
C GLN A 68 12.60 4.78 1.85
N PHE A 69 11.61 5.35 1.17
CA PHE A 69 10.93 6.56 1.64
C PHE A 69 10.28 6.33 3.02
N LEU A 70 9.54 5.23 3.17
CA LEU A 70 8.91 4.88 4.45
C LEU A 70 9.94 4.68 5.56
N LEU A 71 10.98 3.88 5.30
CA LEU A 71 12.06 3.61 6.25
C LEU A 71 12.83 4.88 6.65
N GLN A 72 12.79 5.95 5.85
CA GLN A 72 13.35 7.26 6.18
C GLN A 72 12.37 8.22 6.86
N GLY A 73 11.15 7.78 7.17
CA GLY A 73 10.14 8.58 7.86
C GLY A 73 9.23 9.37 6.94
N ALA A 74 9.32 9.20 5.61
CA ALA A 74 8.48 9.92 4.68
C ALA A 74 7.04 9.37 4.68
N ARG A 75 6.06 10.26 4.48
CA ARG A 75 4.64 9.90 4.43
C ARG A 75 4.22 9.57 2.99
N ALA A 76 4.82 8.52 2.43
CA ALA A 76 4.63 8.10 1.05
C ALA A 76 3.53 7.03 0.93
N LEU A 77 2.49 7.32 0.17
CA LEU A 77 1.41 6.38 -0.11
C LEU A 77 1.73 5.58 -1.38
N PRO A 78 1.45 4.28 -1.41
CA PRO A 78 1.53 3.53 -2.66
C PRO A 78 0.30 3.88 -3.53
N THR A 79 0.53 4.11 -4.81
CA THR A 79 -0.52 4.22 -5.84
C THR A 79 -0.29 3.21 -6.95
N PHE A 80 -1.39 2.73 -7.50
CA PHE A 80 -1.48 2.13 -8.83
C PHE A 80 -2.02 3.17 -9.81
N GLY A 81 -1.40 3.27 -10.98
CA GLY A 81 -1.93 4.02 -12.12
C GLY A 81 -1.88 3.19 -13.40
N ARG A 82 -2.87 3.40 -14.27
CA ARG A 82 -2.94 2.69 -15.57
C ARG A 82 -2.18 3.42 -16.67
N ASP A 83 -1.86 4.70 -16.46
CA ASP A 83 -1.23 5.56 -17.46
C ASP A 83 -1.84 5.38 -18.86
N ALA A 84 -3.17 5.50 -18.88
CA ALA A 84 -3.97 5.17 -20.05
C ALA A 84 -3.82 6.25 -21.13
N HIS A 85 -3.13 5.89 -22.22
CA HIS A 85 -2.94 6.75 -23.39
C HIS A 85 -4.06 6.63 -24.44
N SER A 86 -5.00 5.71 -24.25
CA SER A 86 -6.20 5.56 -25.09
C SER A 86 -7.41 5.12 -24.26
N CYS A 87 -8.61 5.49 -24.72
CA CYS A 87 -9.87 5.15 -24.06
C CYS A 87 -10.24 3.66 -24.16
N ASN A 88 -9.73 2.97 -25.19
CA ASN A 88 -10.13 1.60 -25.53
C ASN A 88 -9.05 0.54 -25.25
N GLY A 89 -7.89 0.93 -24.72
CA GLY A 89 -6.81 -0.03 -24.51
C GLY A 89 -6.05 -0.42 -25.78
N GLU A 90 -6.30 0.27 -26.91
CA GLU A 90 -5.73 -0.04 -28.24
C GLU A 90 -4.18 0.01 -28.31
N ASN A 91 -3.51 0.46 -27.24
CA ASN A 91 -2.05 0.43 -27.08
C ASN A 91 -1.59 -0.50 -25.92
N GLY A 92 -2.34 -1.55 -25.61
CA GLY A 92 -1.96 -2.55 -24.60
C GLY A 92 -2.40 -2.23 -23.17
N ALA A 93 -3.43 -1.40 -22.98
CA ALA A 93 -4.03 -1.22 -21.66
C ALA A 93 -5.29 -2.08 -21.58
N ASP A 94 -5.24 -3.22 -20.88
CA ASP A 94 -6.38 -4.12 -20.73
C ASP A 94 -7.59 -3.45 -20.05
N PRO A 95 -8.83 -3.90 -20.30
CA PRO A 95 -10.04 -3.30 -19.75
C PRO A 95 -9.98 -3.13 -18.22
N VAL A 96 -10.63 -2.06 -17.73
CA VAL A 96 -10.61 -1.56 -16.35
C VAL A 96 -10.95 -2.63 -15.29
N SER A 97 -11.57 -3.75 -15.66
CA SER A 97 -12.13 -4.73 -14.72
C SER A 97 -11.13 -5.67 -14.05
N ASP A 98 -9.96 -5.91 -14.65
CA ASP A 98 -8.96 -6.84 -14.10
C ASP A 98 -7.64 -6.15 -13.69
N ALA A 99 -7.50 -4.86 -14.03
CA ALA A 99 -6.35 -4.06 -13.66
C ALA A 99 -6.36 -3.74 -12.15
N GLY A 100 -5.17 -3.54 -11.60
CA GLY A 100 -5.04 -3.01 -10.25
C GLY A 100 -5.74 -1.66 -10.07
N ALA A 101 -5.89 -1.22 -8.82
CA ALA A 101 -6.49 0.05 -8.50
C ALA A 101 -5.92 0.64 -7.22
N THR A 102 -5.84 1.98 -7.19
CA THR A 102 -5.79 2.74 -5.93
C THR A 102 -7.22 2.97 -5.46
N VAL A 103 -7.55 2.49 -4.27
CA VAL A 103 -8.87 2.64 -3.65
C VAL A 103 -8.76 3.63 -2.49
N PRO A 104 -9.14 4.91 -2.68
CA PRO A 104 -9.23 5.88 -1.60
C PRO A 104 -10.53 5.71 -0.80
N TYR A 105 -10.45 5.71 0.52
CA TYR A 105 -11.60 5.64 1.43
C TYR A 105 -12.06 7.04 1.82
N ALA A 106 -12.73 7.71 0.88
CA ALA A 106 -13.25 9.06 1.04
C ALA A 106 -14.62 9.08 1.73
N LYS A 107 -14.86 10.13 2.53
CA LYS A 107 -16.18 10.38 3.14
C LYS A 107 -17.22 10.85 2.12
N SER A 108 -16.77 11.33 0.95
CA SER A 108 -17.62 11.75 -0.16
C SER A 108 -16.92 11.52 -1.49
N LEU A 109 -17.70 11.29 -2.56
CA LEU A 109 -17.20 11.18 -3.92
C LEU A 109 -17.00 12.56 -4.56
N THR A 110 -16.15 13.38 -3.92
CA THR A 110 -15.76 14.71 -4.39
C THR A 110 -14.24 14.78 -4.46
N MET A 111 -13.70 15.68 -5.30
CA MET A 111 -12.24 15.88 -5.38
C MET A 111 -11.64 16.18 -4.00
N THR A 112 -12.29 17.08 -3.24
CA THR A 112 -11.90 17.41 -1.86
C THR A 112 -11.92 16.17 -0.96
N GLY A 113 -13.00 15.38 -0.98
CA GLY A 113 -13.11 14.17 -0.17
C GLY A 113 -12.05 13.12 -0.50
N ILE A 114 -11.69 12.96 -1.78
CA ILE A 114 -10.63 12.05 -2.24
C ILE A 114 -9.26 12.56 -1.78
N VAL A 115 -8.96 13.84 -1.99
CA VAL A 115 -7.68 14.44 -1.55
C VAL A 115 -7.53 14.38 -0.03
N GLU A 116 -8.59 14.65 0.73
CA GLU A 116 -8.59 14.51 2.19
C GLU A 116 -8.33 13.06 2.63
N ALA A 117 -8.92 12.08 1.94
CA ALA A 117 -8.66 10.67 2.20
C ALA A 117 -7.19 10.33 1.95
N LEU A 118 -6.64 10.74 0.81
CA LEU A 118 -5.24 10.51 0.45
C LEU A 118 -4.29 11.22 1.43
N ARG A 119 -4.56 12.46 1.83
CA ARG A 119 -3.73 13.17 2.83
C ARG A 119 -3.79 12.51 4.22
N ALA A 120 -4.93 11.94 4.57
CA ALA A 120 -5.07 11.11 5.76
C ALA A 120 -4.51 9.69 5.56
N GLY A 121 -3.97 9.39 4.37
CA GLY A 121 -3.43 8.11 3.94
C GLY A 121 -4.43 6.95 3.97
N ARG A 122 -5.70 7.27 3.78
CA ARG A 122 -6.81 6.34 3.68
C ARG A 122 -6.89 5.78 2.27
N SER A 123 -5.94 4.96 1.89
CA SER A 123 -5.92 4.29 0.59
C SER A 123 -5.43 2.85 0.69
N TYR A 124 -5.71 2.07 -0.34
CA TYR A 124 -5.22 0.72 -0.52
C TYR A 124 -4.88 0.54 -2.00
N ILE A 125 -3.86 -0.26 -2.30
CA ILE A 125 -3.63 -0.69 -3.67
C ILE A 125 -3.83 -2.20 -3.78
N SER A 126 -4.58 -2.61 -4.80
CA SER A 126 -4.72 -3.99 -5.23
C SER A 126 -4.19 -4.11 -6.63
N THR A 127 -3.48 -5.19 -6.96
CA THR A 127 -3.07 -5.51 -8.35
C THR A 127 -4.05 -6.47 -9.03
N GLY A 128 -5.30 -6.54 -8.54
CA GLY A 128 -6.30 -7.51 -9.00
C GLY A 128 -6.64 -8.58 -7.97
N ALA A 129 -7.43 -9.57 -8.40
CA ALA A 129 -7.90 -10.65 -7.54
C ALA A 129 -6.76 -11.61 -7.16
N GLY A 130 -6.38 -11.65 -5.88
CA GLY A 130 -5.36 -12.60 -5.43
C GLY A 130 -4.92 -12.44 -3.99
N VAL A 131 -4.78 -11.20 -3.52
CA VAL A 131 -4.48 -10.89 -2.13
C VAL A 131 -5.30 -9.68 -1.70
N ALA A 132 -5.85 -9.73 -0.48
CA ALA A 132 -6.51 -8.60 0.16
C ALA A 132 -6.07 -8.52 1.63
N LEU A 133 -5.95 -7.30 2.12
CA LEU A 133 -5.47 -6.99 3.46
C LEU A 133 -6.55 -6.31 4.29
N TRP A 134 -6.83 -6.90 5.44
CA TRP A 134 -7.76 -6.39 6.43
C TRP A 134 -7.12 -6.34 7.80
N VAL A 135 -7.76 -5.61 8.70
CA VAL A 135 -7.41 -5.54 10.10
C VAL A 135 -8.68 -5.63 10.94
N ARG A 136 -8.61 -6.33 12.06
CA ARG A 136 -9.71 -6.46 13.04
C ARG A 136 -9.15 -6.56 14.45
N PRO A 137 -9.90 -6.18 15.51
CA PRO A 137 -9.43 -6.39 16.88
C PRO A 137 -9.28 -7.90 17.15
N VAL A 138 -8.29 -8.31 17.95
CA VAL A 138 -8.22 -9.70 18.45
C VAL A 138 -9.52 -10.05 19.19
N ASN A 139 -10.07 -11.24 18.95
CA ASN A 139 -11.22 -11.71 19.69
C ASN A 139 -10.82 -12.05 21.13
N PRO A 140 -11.41 -11.44 22.17
CA PRO A 140 -11.17 -11.85 23.55
C PRO A 140 -11.65 -13.29 23.84
N ASP A 141 -12.57 -13.83 23.05
CA ASP A 141 -13.02 -15.23 23.11
C ASP A 141 -12.80 -15.93 21.76
N PRO A 142 -11.70 -16.70 21.58
CA PRO A 142 -11.40 -17.40 20.33
C PRO A 142 -12.45 -18.41 19.87
N SER A 143 -13.39 -18.79 20.73
CA SER A 143 -14.47 -19.73 20.40
C SER A 143 -15.64 -19.06 19.66
N MET A 144 -15.73 -17.73 19.70
CA MET A 144 -16.76 -16.97 19.03
C MET A 144 -16.26 -16.49 17.66
N PRO A 145 -17.10 -16.53 16.60
CA PRO A 145 -16.75 -15.91 15.34
C PRO A 145 -16.68 -14.37 15.50
N HIS A 146 -15.83 -13.73 14.71
CA HIS A 146 -15.83 -12.26 14.62
C HIS A 146 -17.13 -11.75 13.98
N ASP A 147 -17.57 -10.58 14.41
CA ASP A 147 -18.64 -9.87 13.70
C ASP A 147 -18.05 -9.36 12.35
N PRO A 148 -18.75 -9.53 11.21
CA PRO A 148 -18.30 -8.95 9.94
C PRO A 148 -17.98 -7.45 10.02
N SER A 149 -18.66 -6.72 10.91
CA SER A 149 -18.42 -5.30 11.18
C SER A 149 -17.15 -5.01 11.98
N ASP A 150 -16.42 -6.02 12.47
CA ASP A 150 -15.10 -5.87 13.07
C ASP A 150 -14.00 -5.72 12.01
N TYR A 151 -14.24 -6.22 10.80
CA TYR A 151 -13.29 -6.13 9.71
C TYR A 151 -13.21 -4.70 9.20
N ARG A 152 -11.98 -4.23 9.07
CA ARG A 152 -11.63 -2.94 8.48
C ARG A 152 -10.64 -3.21 7.37
N TRP A 153 -10.85 -2.62 6.20
CA TRP A 153 -9.82 -2.58 5.18
C TRP A 153 -8.57 -1.88 5.74
N MET A 154 -7.37 -2.30 5.36
CA MET A 154 -6.15 -1.65 5.89
C MET A 154 -6.03 -0.14 5.54
N GLY A 155 -6.80 0.36 4.57
CA GLY A 155 -6.93 1.81 4.30
C GLY A 155 -8.04 2.53 5.07
N SER A 156 -8.79 1.84 5.94
CA SER A 156 -9.83 2.43 6.79
C SER A 156 -9.22 3.07 8.05
N VAL A 157 -9.94 4.03 8.63
CA VAL A 157 -9.57 4.56 9.95
C VAL A 157 -9.85 3.51 11.01
N VAL A 158 -8.83 3.20 11.79
CA VAL A 158 -8.91 2.29 12.93
C VAL A 158 -8.62 3.09 14.21
N PRO A 159 -9.49 3.09 15.21
CA PRO A 159 -9.21 3.76 16.48
C PRO A 159 -8.16 2.96 17.27
N LEU A 160 -6.94 3.50 17.42
CA LEU A 160 -5.90 2.91 18.30
C LEU A 160 -6.28 3.00 19.78
N THR A 161 -7.15 3.93 20.14
CA THR A 161 -7.56 4.21 21.51
C THR A 161 -9.02 3.84 21.72
N LEU A 162 -9.25 2.61 22.17
CA LEU A 162 -10.29 2.37 23.17
C LEU A 162 -9.58 2.38 24.51
N SER A 163 -9.83 3.42 25.30
CA SER A 163 -9.11 3.77 26.54
C SER A 163 -8.65 2.57 27.37
N GLY A 164 -7.33 2.44 27.56
CA GLY A 164 -6.75 1.69 28.69
C GLY A 164 -5.97 0.41 28.40
N ALA A 165 -5.98 -0.14 27.18
CA ALA A 165 -5.18 -1.33 26.85
C ALA A 165 -4.64 -1.25 25.42
N SER A 166 -3.37 -1.66 25.22
CA SER A 166 -2.84 -2.03 23.91
C SER A 166 -3.72 -3.15 23.35
N ARG A 167 -4.69 -2.82 22.48
CA ARG A 167 -5.44 -3.85 21.79
C ARG A 167 -4.50 -4.49 20.77
N LEU A 168 -4.27 -5.79 20.94
CA LEU A 168 -3.75 -6.61 19.86
C LEU A 168 -4.76 -6.56 18.71
N TRP A 169 -4.27 -6.32 17.50
CA TRP A 169 -5.06 -6.40 16.28
C TRP A 169 -4.63 -7.64 15.50
N GLU A 170 -5.50 -8.13 14.65
CA GLU A 170 -5.18 -9.19 13.71
C GLU A 170 -5.12 -8.57 12.32
N VAL A 171 -4.01 -8.83 11.62
CA VAL A 171 -3.96 -8.64 10.18
C VAL A 171 -4.55 -9.88 9.55
N VAL A 172 -5.58 -9.70 8.75
CA VAL A 172 -6.21 -10.77 8.00
C VAL A 172 -5.80 -10.63 6.54
N VAL A 173 -5.20 -11.69 6.01
CA VAL A 173 -4.81 -11.80 4.61
C VAL A 173 -5.77 -12.76 3.93
N THR A 174 -6.65 -12.24 3.07
CA THR A 174 -7.45 -13.08 2.19
C THR A 174 -6.64 -13.37 0.94
N VAL A 175 -6.49 -14.64 0.59
CA VAL A 175 -5.71 -15.09 -0.56
C VAL A 175 -6.61 -15.87 -1.50
N ASN A 176 -6.46 -15.62 -2.80
CA ASN A 176 -6.99 -16.44 -3.87
C ASN A 176 -5.84 -16.90 -4.77
N ALA A 177 -5.30 -18.09 -4.51
CA ALA A 177 -4.18 -18.67 -5.24
C ALA A 177 -4.65 -19.92 -6.02
N PRO A 178 -5.07 -19.80 -7.30
CA PRO A 178 -5.63 -20.92 -8.06
C PRO A 178 -4.62 -22.06 -8.29
N VAL A 179 -3.33 -21.77 -8.15
CA VAL A 179 -2.24 -22.75 -8.10
C VAL A 179 -1.39 -22.50 -6.85
N THR A 180 -0.55 -23.47 -6.51
CA THR A 180 0.37 -23.34 -5.36
C THR A 180 1.34 -22.17 -5.55
N ARG A 181 1.36 -21.27 -4.57
CA ARG A 181 2.21 -20.07 -4.53
C ARG A 181 2.84 -19.90 -3.16
N GLN A 182 3.84 -19.04 -3.07
CA GLN A 182 4.42 -18.63 -1.80
C GLN A 182 3.83 -17.28 -1.39
N LEU A 183 3.12 -17.23 -0.27
CA LEU A 183 2.68 -15.99 0.37
C LEU A 183 3.79 -15.46 1.26
N GLN A 184 4.19 -14.22 1.02
CA GLN A 184 5.11 -13.47 1.87
C GLN A 184 4.37 -12.28 2.45
N VAL A 185 4.44 -12.11 3.77
CA VAL A 185 3.89 -10.95 4.48
C VAL A 185 5.01 -10.30 5.25
N LYS A 186 5.21 -9.00 5.02
CA LYS A 186 6.22 -8.18 5.69
C LYS A 186 5.53 -7.07 6.45
N VAL A 187 6.16 -6.67 7.55
CA VAL A 187 5.81 -5.47 8.30
C VAL A 187 6.99 -4.52 8.32
N GLY A 188 6.70 -3.25 8.17
CA GLY A 188 7.68 -2.19 8.43
C GLY A 188 7.07 -1.12 9.32
N ARG A 189 7.93 -0.22 9.76
CA ARG A 189 7.54 0.98 10.49
C ARG A 189 8.36 2.15 9.96
N LEU A 190 7.73 3.31 9.85
CA LEU A 190 8.44 4.49 9.35
C LEU A 190 9.64 4.83 10.25
N GLY A 191 10.74 5.25 9.63
CA GLY A 191 11.96 5.61 10.33
C GLY A 191 12.80 4.42 10.83
N LEU A 192 12.36 3.17 10.65
CA LEU A 192 13.19 2.00 10.94
C LEU A 192 14.13 1.68 9.77
N SER A 193 15.21 0.94 10.05
CA SER A 193 16.22 0.59 9.04
C SER A 193 15.81 -0.56 8.13
N SER A 194 14.81 -1.36 8.51
CA SER A 194 14.43 -2.57 7.77
C SER A 194 13.01 -3.02 8.10
N GLU A 195 12.45 -3.82 7.21
CA GLU A 195 11.23 -4.59 7.44
C GLU A 195 11.51 -5.90 8.18
N THR A 196 10.46 -6.47 8.76
CA THR A 196 10.46 -7.79 9.39
C THR A 196 9.52 -8.71 8.62
N ASP A 197 9.96 -9.94 8.36
CA ASP A 197 9.11 -10.98 7.78
C ASP A 197 8.11 -11.47 8.85
N LEU A 198 6.81 -11.30 8.61
CA LEU A 198 5.74 -11.81 9.48
C LEU A 198 5.33 -13.23 9.10
N LEU A 199 5.33 -13.53 7.81
CA LEU A 199 4.87 -14.81 7.28
C LEU A 199 5.59 -15.11 5.97
N ASN A 200 6.00 -16.36 5.80
CA ASN A 200 6.50 -16.88 4.55
C ASN A 200 6.03 -18.33 4.41
N GLN A 201 4.89 -18.55 3.75
CA GLN A 201 4.28 -19.87 3.67
C GLN A 201 3.74 -20.20 2.28
N THR A 202 3.74 -21.49 1.94
CA THR A 202 3.13 -21.98 0.71
C THR A 202 1.60 -22.05 0.87
N VAL A 203 0.86 -21.52 -0.10
CA VAL A 203 -0.60 -21.43 -0.11
C VAL A 203 -1.19 -21.90 -1.43
N SER A 204 -2.41 -22.43 -1.38
CA SER A 204 -3.22 -22.78 -2.55
C SER A 204 -4.71 -22.66 -2.24
N GLY A 205 -5.51 -22.45 -3.29
CA GLY A 205 -6.94 -22.18 -3.24
C GLY A 205 -7.28 -20.81 -2.66
N THR A 206 -8.54 -20.63 -2.33
CA THR A 206 -9.03 -19.45 -1.59
C THR A 206 -8.96 -19.73 -0.09
N ARG A 207 -8.33 -18.84 0.68
CA ARG A 207 -8.27 -18.96 2.14
C ARG A 207 -8.04 -17.62 2.84
N GLU A 208 -8.41 -17.60 4.12
CA GLU A 208 -8.11 -16.53 5.05
C GLU A 208 -6.94 -16.94 5.94
N ILE A 209 -5.97 -16.05 6.14
CA ILE A 209 -4.82 -16.26 7.00
C ILE A 209 -4.77 -15.11 8.01
N VAL A 210 -4.77 -15.46 9.28
CA VAL A 210 -4.81 -14.50 10.39
C VAL A 210 -3.42 -14.40 11.00
N ILE A 211 -2.88 -13.19 11.07
CA ILE A 211 -1.58 -12.88 11.65
C ILE A 211 -1.81 -11.94 12.83
N PRO A 212 -1.61 -12.39 14.08
CA PRO A 212 -1.71 -11.51 15.23
C PRO A 212 -0.57 -10.49 15.18
N LEU A 213 -0.90 -9.21 15.29
CA LEU A 213 0.05 -8.11 15.20
C LEU A 213 -0.29 -7.01 16.21
N ASN A 214 0.70 -6.56 16.97
CA ASN A 214 0.58 -5.30 17.70
C ASN A 214 0.62 -4.16 16.70
N VAL A 215 -0.57 -3.75 16.28
CA VAL A 215 -0.76 -2.65 15.35
C VAL A 215 -0.60 -1.34 16.11
N ASP A 216 0.33 -0.50 15.64
CA ASP A 216 0.77 0.74 16.26
C ASP A 216 0.94 1.81 15.17
N ARG A 217 1.08 3.08 15.58
CA ARG A 217 1.35 4.19 14.67
C ARG A 217 2.55 3.91 13.77
N ASP A 218 2.43 4.42 12.54
CA ASP A 218 3.47 4.36 11.52
C ASP A 218 3.84 2.95 11.03
N LEU A 219 3.05 1.93 11.40
CA LEU A 219 3.19 0.58 10.90
C LEU A 219 2.56 0.43 9.52
N TYR A 220 3.20 -0.33 8.64
CA TYR A 220 2.64 -0.72 7.35
C TYR A 220 2.85 -2.21 7.10
N VAL A 221 1.94 -2.83 6.33
CA VAL A 221 1.99 -4.26 6.00
C VAL A 221 1.95 -4.45 4.49
N ARG A 222 2.74 -5.39 3.99
CA ARG A 222 2.75 -5.78 2.58
C ARG A 222 2.56 -7.27 2.47
N ALA A 223 1.71 -7.70 1.54
CA ALA A 223 1.48 -9.10 1.27
C ALA A 223 1.61 -9.37 -0.24
N GLN A 224 2.40 -10.38 -0.58
CA GLN A 224 2.69 -10.73 -1.98
C GLN A 224 2.62 -12.23 -2.19
N LEU A 225 2.04 -12.64 -3.33
CA LEU A 225 2.16 -13.99 -3.85
C LEU A 225 3.30 -14.04 -4.84
N VAL A 226 4.32 -14.83 -4.52
CA VAL A 226 5.43 -15.15 -5.42
C VAL A 226 5.30 -16.58 -5.91
N ASP A 227 5.89 -16.87 -7.06
CA ASP A 227 5.90 -18.23 -7.57
C ASP A 227 6.66 -19.17 -6.61
N ALA A 228 6.16 -20.39 -6.43
CA ALA A 228 6.72 -21.37 -5.50
C ALA A 228 8.13 -21.84 -5.91
N SER A 229 8.50 -21.62 -7.18
CA SER A 229 9.85 -21.84 -7.73
C SER A 229 10.91 -20.87 -7.17
N GLY A 230 10.50 -19.81 -6.45
CA GLY A 230 11.40 -18.74 -6.01
C GLY A 230 11.87 -17.86 -7.16
N ALA A 231 11.34 -18.02 -8.38
CA ALA A 231 11.53 -17.03 -9.43
C ALA A 231 10.95 -15.70 -8.95
N ASP A 232 11.78 -14.66 -8.95
CA ASP A 232 11.49 -13.30 -8.51
C ASP A 232 10.47 -12.57 -9.40
N LYS A 233 9.35 -13.20 -9.73
CA LYS A 233 8.20 -12.57 -10.40
C LYS A 233 6.97 -12.76 -9.50
N PRO A 234 6.68 -11.82 -8.59
CA PRO A 234 5.37 -11.74 -7.94
C PRO A 234 4.30 -11.67 -9.02
N ILE A 235 3.26 -12.47 -8.85
CA ILE A 235 2.18 -12.61 -9.85
C ILE A 235 0.96 -11.80 -9.40
N ASN A 236 0.72 -11.70 -8.10
CA ASN A 236 -0.36 -10.93 -7.49
C ASN A 236 0.13 -10.30 -6.18
N GLU A 237 -0.15 -9.02 -5.96
CA GLU A 237 0.31 -8.28 -4.78
C GLU A 237 -0.81 -7.42 -4.19
N ALA A 238 -0.75 -7.26 -2.87
CA ALA A 238 -1.58 -6.33 -2.13
C ALA A 238 -0.69 -5.53 -1.19
N TYR A 239 -0.82 -4.21 -1.28
CA TYR A 239 -0.06 -3.33 -0.42
C TYR A 239 -1.05 -2.51 0.37
N SER A 240 -0.89 -2.55 1.69
CA SER A 240 -1.47 -1.49 2.49
C SER A 240 -0.63 -0.24 2.30
N SER A 241 -1.31 0.90 2.22
CA SER A 241 -0.72 2.14 2.71
C SER A 241 -0.22 1.93 4.14
N PRO A 242 0.78 2.69 4.61
CA PRO A 242 0.98 2.78 6.05
C PRO A 242 -0.34 3.04 6.75
N ILE A 243 -0.58 2.35 7.86
CA ILE A 243 -1.83 2.48 8.57
C ILE A 243 -1.77 3.81 9.31
N TRP A 244 -2.35 4.84 8.71
CA TRP A 244 -2.44 6.16 9.31
C TRP A 244 -3.60 6.18 10.29
N PHE A 245 -3.30 5.82 11.53
CA PHE A 245 -4.24 5.96 12.64
C PHE A 245 -4.43 7.44 12.94
N ASP A 246 -5.57 7.98 12.50
CA ASP A 246 -6.19 9.22 12.97
C ASP A 246 -5.22 10.21 13.62
N VAL A 247 -4.34 10.79 12.80
CA VAL A 247 -3.55 11.96 13.21
C VAL A 247 -4.23 13.16 12.57
N PRO A 248 -4.80 14.09 13.36
CA PRO A 248 -5.01 15.44 12.87
C PRO A 248 -3.69 15.92 12.28
N LEU A 249 -3.68 16.36 11.02
CA LEU A 249 -2.51 17.09 10.52
C LEU A 249 -2.27 18.26 11.49
N PRO A 250 -1.02 18.47 11.97
CA PRO A 250 -0.71 19.61 12.81
C PRO A 250 -1.05 20.93 12.12
#